data_AF-A0A2M8N4Z3-F1
#
_entry.id   AF-A0A2M8N4Z3-F1
#
_cell.length_a   1.000
_cell.length_b   1.000
_cell.length_c   1.000
_cell.angle_alpha   90.00
_cell.angle_beta   90.00
_cell.angle_gamma   90.00
#
_symmetry.space_group_name_H-M   'P 1'
#
loop_
_entity.id
_entity.type
_entity.pdbx_description
1 polymer ?
#
loop_
_entity_poly.entity_id
_entity_poly.type
_entity_poly.pdbx_seq_one_letter_code
_entity_poly.pdbx_strand_id
1 'polypeptide(L)'
;TVENSQIDDFILLRSDGSPTYMLAVVVDDHDMGVTHVLRGDDHLNNAFRQKVIYDAMGWDLPVYGHFPLIHGADGAKFSKRHGALGVMDYAKDGIIREAMVNYLLRLGWGHGDDEIFTLEQAVEWFDGTGIQ
;
A
#
# COMPACT_ATOMS: atom_id res chain seq x y z
N THR A 1 -7.49 17.66 -1.35
CA THR A 1 -8.03 17.39 -2.70
C THR A 1 -7.05 17.94 -3.71
N VAL A 2 -6.92 17.29 -4.88
CA VAL A 2 -6.07 17.74 -6.00
C VAL A 2 -7.00 18.30 -7.07
N GLU A 3 -6.64 19.44 -7.67
CA GLU A 3 -7.42 20.06 -8.73
C GLU A 3 -7.30 19.25 -10.03
N ASN A 4 -8.41 19.05 -10.76
CA ASN A 4 -8.39 18.29 -12.02
C ASN A 4 -7.44 18.90 -13.06
N SER A 5 -7.22 20.22 -13.04
CA SER A 5 -6.26 20.89 -13.92
C SER A 5 -4.80 20.49 -13.68
N GLN A 6 -4.50 19.84 -12.55
CA GLN A 6 -3.19 19.29 -12.22
C GLN A 6 -3.04 17.82 -12.65
N ILE A 7 -4.14 17.20 -13.11
CA ILE A 7 -4.15 15.82 -13.61
C ILE A 7 -4.16 15.87 -15.14
N ASP A 8 -3.12 15.34 -15.74
CA ASP A 8 -2.96 15.19 -17.18
C ASP A 8 -3.89 14.12 -17.76
N ASP A 9 -4.29 14.26 -19.02
CA ASP A 9 -5.01 13.21 -19.74
C ASP A 9 -4.13 11.96 -19.83
N PHE A 10 -4.64 10.83 -19.33
CA PHE A 10 -3.88 9.59 -19.24
C PHE A 10 -4.53 8.44 -20.02
N ILE A 11 -3.69 7.55 -20.54
CA ILE A 11 -4.10 6.41 -21.36
C ILE A 11 -4.75 5.33 -20.48
N LEU A 12 -5.94 4.88 -20.86
CA LEU A 12 -6.64 3.75 -20.22
C LEU A 12 -6.39 2.41 -20.93
N LEU A 13 -6.33 2.43 -22.27
CA LEU A 13 -6.07 1.27 -23.12
C LEU A 13 -4.89 1.57 -24.04
N ARG A 14 -3.96 0.62 -24.15
CA ARG A 14 -2.89 0.68 -25.15
C ARG A 14 -3.43 0.41 -26.55
N SER A 15 -2.63 0.71 -27.57
CA SER A 15 -3.00 0.49 -28.98
C SER A 15 -3.29 -0.98 -29.32
N ASP A 16 -2.73 -1.91 -28.56
CA ASP A 16 -2.99 -3.36 -28.67
C ASP A 16 -4.25 -3.82 -27.93
N GLY A 17 -5.00 -2.90 -27.31
CA GLY A 17 -6.22 -3.18 -26.54
C GLY A 17 -5.96 -3.63 -25.09
N SER A 18 -4.70 -3.71 -24.64
CA SER A 18 -4.41 -4.08 -23.25
C SER A 18 -4.68 -2.91 -22.28
N PRO A 19 -5.28 -3.16 -21.09
CA PRO A 19 -5.53 -2.12 -20.11
C PRO A 19 -4.23 -1.63 -19.46
N THR A 20 -4.17 -0.33 -19.17
CA THR A 20 -3.13 0.22 -18.31
C THR A 20 -3.40 -0.12 -16.84
N TYR A 21 -2.39 0.05 -15.99
CA TYR A 21 -2.53 -0.17 -14.55
C TYR A 21 -3.63 0.72 -13.94
N MET A 22 -3.83 1.94 -14.44
CA MET A 22 -4.90 2.83 -13.97
C MET A 22 -6.28 2.23 -14.18
N LEU A 23 -6.55 1.70 -15.38
CA LEU A 23 -7.86 1.12 -15.71
C LEU A 23 -8.05 -0.23 -15.03
N ALA A 24 -7.07 -1.13 -15.14
CA ALA A 24 -7.19 -2.50 -14.63
C ALA A 24 -7.49 -2.50 -13.13
N VAL A 25 -6.74 -1.74 -12.33
CA VAL A 25 -6.92 -1.73 -10.86
C VAL A 25 -8.28 -1.19 -10.46
N VAL A 26 -8.78 -0.13 -11.10
CA VAL A 26 -10.09 0.44 -10.71
C VAL A 26 -11.22 -0.52 -11.02
N VAL A 27 -11.17 -1.18 -12.18
CA VAL A 27 -12.17 -2.18 -12.56
C VAL A 27 -12.10 -3.39 -11.64
N ASP A 28 -10.90 -3.91 -11.38
CA ASP A 28 -10.71 -5.06 -10.49
C ASP A 28 -11.17 -4.74 -9.06
N ASP A 29 -10.79 -3.59 -8.50
CA ASP A 29 -11.19 -3.17 -7.15
C ASP A 29 -12.73 -3.06 -7.05
N HIS A 30 -13.39 -2.49 -8.07
CA HIS A 30 -14.85 -2.39 -8.11
C HIS A 30 -15.52 -3.76 -8.23
N ASP A 31 -15.13 -4.56 -9.22
CA ASP A 31 -15.74 -5.87 -9.50
C ASP A 31 -15.53 -6.86 -8.35
N MET A 32 -14.43 -6.72 -7.60
CA MET A 32 -14.13 -7.52 -6.41
C MET A 32 -14.76 -6.96 -5.13
N GLY A 33 -15.44 -5.81 -5.18
CA GLY A 33 -16.10 -5.21 -4.02
C GLY A 33 -15.14 -4.68 -2.96
N VAL A 34 -13.97 -4.19 -3.36
CA VAL A 34 -12.97 -3.62 -2.46
C VAL A 34 -13.53 -2.35 -1.82
N THR A 35 -13.55 -2.32 -0.47
CA THR A 35 -14.03 -1.16 0.29
C THR A 35 -12.90 -0.28 0.82
N HIS A 36 -11.72 -0.88 1.04
CA HIS A 36 -10.54 -0.21 1.58
C HIS A 36 -9.31 -0.61 0.76
N VAL A 37 -8.61 0.37 0.19
CA VAL A 37 -7.36 0.17 -0.55
C VAL A 37 -6.20 0.62 0.34
N LEU A 38 -5.52 -0.36 0.93
CA LEU A 38 -4.38 -0.19 1.82
C LEU A 38 -3.09 -0.62 1.10
N ARG A 39 -2.22 0.34 0.74
CA ARG A 39 -1.01 0.07 -0.09
C ARG A 39 0.11 1.09 0.16
N GLY A 40 1.28 0.94 -0.46
CA GLY A 40 2.41 1.86 -0.30
C GLY A 40 2.15 3.29 -0.82
N ASP A 41 2.78 4.27 -0.20
CA ASP A 41 2.67 5.71 -0.53
C ASP A 41 3.15 6.08 -1.95
N ASP A 42 3.94 5.21 -2.59
CA ASP A 42 4.33 5.35 -3.99
C ASP A 42 3.14 5.26 -4.95
N HIS A 43 1.99 4.82 -4.47
CA HIS A 43 0.72 4.84 -5.20
C HIS A 43 -0.22 5.98 -4.81
N LEU A 44 0.20 6.92 -3.95
CA LEU A 44 -0.64 8.05 -3.54
C LEU A 44 -1.10 8.89 -4.74
N ASN A 45 -0.17 9.25 -5.63
CA ASN A 45 -0.51 10.02 -6.83
C ASN A 45 -1.41 9.27 -7.81
N ASN A 46 -1.34 7.93 -7.81
CA ASN A 46 -2.23 7.11 -8.64
C ASN A 46 -3.66 7.16 -8.12
N ALA A 47 -3.88 7.29 -6.81
CA ALA A 47 -5.23 7.37 -6.24
C ALA A 47 -6.01 8.57 -6.80
N PHE A 48 -5.35 9.70 -7.05
CA PHE A 48 -6.01 10.87 -7.66
C PHE A 48 -6.50 10.58 -9.09
N ARG A 49 -5.71 9.89 -9.91
CA ARG A 49 -6.11 9.47 -11.26
C ARG A 49 -7.19 8.40 -11.23
N GLN A 50 -7.06 7.42 -10.33
CA GLN A 50 -8.03 6.34 -10.17
C GLN A 50 -9.40 6.88 -9.74
N LYS A 51 -9.44 7.88 -8.87
CA LYS A 51 -10.69 8.57 -8.49
C LYS A 51 -11.46 9.11 -9.69
N VAL A 52 -10.78 9.68 -10.68
CA VAL A 52 -11.44 10.20 -11.90
C VAL A 52 -12.21 9.11 -12.63
N ILE A 53 -11.67 7.88 -12.66
CA ILE A 53 -12.35 6.72 -13.27
C ILE A 53 -13.56 6.31 -12.44
N TYR A 54 -13.43 6.20 -11.11
CA TYR A 54 -14.56 5.90 -10.21
C TYR A 54 -15.70 6.91 -10.39
N ASP A 55 -15.38 8.21 -10.36
CA ASP A 55 -16.35 9.29 -10.55
C ASP A 55 -17.04 9.19 -11.92
N ALA A 56 -16.29 8.94 -12.99
CA ALA A 56 -16.81 8.83 -14.35
C ALA A 56 -17.75 7.63 -14.54
N MET A 57 -17.50 6.53 -13.83
CA MET A 57 -18.35 5.34 -13.86
C MET A 57 -19.55 5.42 -12.91
N GLY A 58 -19.58 6.43 -12.01
CA GLY A 58 -20.61 6.56 -10.98
C GLY A 58 -20.51 5.48 -9.90
N TRP A 59 -19.29 5.01 -9.62
CA TRP A 59 -19.01 3.98 -8.62
C TRP A 59 -18.62 4.57 -7.28
N ASP A 60 -18.86 3.81 -6.21
CA ASP A 60 -18.42 4.19 -4.87
C ASP A 60 -16.89 4.13 -4.77
N LEU A 61 -16.29 5.22 -4.31
CA LEU A 61 -14.85 5.32 -4.10
C LEU A 61 -14.47 4.56 -2.81
N PRO A 62 -13.49 3.63 -2.85
CA PRO A 62 -13.02 2.98 -1.63
C PRO A 62 -12.29 3.97 -0.72
N VAL A 63 -12.19 3.61 0.56
CA VAL A 63 -11.34 4.33 1.52
C VAL A 63 -9.88 4.00 1.22
N TYR A 64 -9.05 5.02 1.03
CA TYR A 64 -7.62 4.84 0.78
C TYR A 64 -6.78 5.06 2.04
N GLY A 65 -5.85 4.14 2.30
CA GLY A 65 -4.78 4.28 3.29
C GLY A 65 -3.43 3.98 2.65
N HIS A 66 -2.45 4.86 2.84
CA HIS A 66 -1.14 4.73 2.23
C HIS A 66 -0.06 4.53 3.30
N PHE A 67 0.66 3.42 3.23
CA PHE A 67 1.76 3.08 4.13
C PHE A 67 3.06 3.71 3.66
N PRO A 68 3.91 4.21 4.58
CA PRO A 68 5.17 4.80 4.23
C PRO A 68 6.11 3.71 3.71
N LEU A 69 6.95 4.06 2.75
CA LEU A 69 7.96 3.11 2.28
C LEU A 69 8.97 2.80 3.37
N ILE A 70 9.40 1.53 3.41
CA ILE A 70 10.51 1.11 4.24
C ILE A 70 11.80 1.67 3.64
N HIS A 71 12.55 2.41 4.45
CA HIS A 71 13.85 2.96 4.08
C HIS A 71 14.96 2.16 4.76
N GLY A 72 16.12 2.07 4.10
CA GLY A 72 17.33 1.54 4.68
C GLY A 72 17.92 2.50 5.73
N ALA A 73 18.97 2.05 6.43
CA ALA A 73 19.68 2.89 7.41
C ALA A 73 20.31 4.16 6.80
N ASP A 74 20.51 4.16 5.48
CA ASP A 74 20.98 5.30 4.69
C ASP A 74 19.85 6.25 4.25
N GLY A 75 18.60 5.96 4.61
CA GLY A 75 17.42 6.72 4.21
C GLY A 75 16.98 6.49 2.76
N ALA A 76 17.65 5.60 2.00
CA ALA A 76 17.22 5.25 0.65
C ALA A 76 16.08 4.23 0.68
N LYS A 77 15.23 4.21 -0.37
CA LYS A 77 14.18 3.18 -0.50
C LYS A 77 14.81 1.80 -0.42
N PHE A 78 14.29 0.97 0.48
CA PHE A 78 14.75 -0.40 0.64
C PHE A 78 14.50 -1.16 -0.67
N SER A 79 15.58 -1.60 -1.32
CA SER A 79 15.51 -2.23 -2.63
C SER A 79 16.49 -3.39 -2.74
N LYS A 80 16.17 -4.39 -3.57
CA LYS A 80 17.05 -5.55 -3.82
C LYS A 80 18.45 -5.13 -4.29
N ARG A 81 18.58 -3.98 -4.95
CA ARG A 81 19.87 -3.44 -5.42
C ARG A 81 20.74 -2.90 -4.28
N HIS A 82 20.15 -2.60 -3.12
CA HIS A 82 20.83 -2.13 -1.91
C HIS A 82 21.00 -3.24 -0.86
N GLY A 83 20.95 -4.51 -1.27
CA GLY A 83 21.15 -5.64 -0.35
C GLY A 83 19.91 -6.03 0.47
N ALA A 84 18.71 -5.60 0.04
CA ALA A 84 17.48 -6.05 0.68
C ALA A 84 17.35 -7.57 0.60
N LEU A 85 17.42 -8.22 1.77
CA LEU A 85 17.19 -9.64 1.94
C LEU A 85 15.74 -9.98 1.58
N GLY A 86 15.52 -11.14 0.97
CA GLY A 86 14.17 -11.67 0.84
C GLY A 86 13.64 -12.06 2.22
N VAL A 87 12.32 -12.07 2.41
CA VAL A 87 11.70 -12.50 3.67
C VAL A 87 12.20 -13.89 4.12
N MET A 88 12.49 -14.76 3.15
CA MET A 88 13.01 -16.11 3.40
C MET A 88 14.45 -16.15 3.87
N ASP A 89 15.25 -15.11 3.61
CA ASP A 89 16.64 -15.08 4.07
C ASP A 89 16.70 -14.81 5.58
N TYR A 90 15.83 -13.96 6.12
CA TYR A 90 15.67 -13.79 7.56
C TYR A 90 15.29 -15.09 8.28
N ALA A 91 14.45 -15.92 7.65
CA ALA A 91 14.10 -17.23 8.19
C ALA A 91 15.31 -18.18 8.23
N LYS A 92 16.21 -18.12 7.24
CA LYS A 92 17.46 -18.91 7.24
C LYS A 92 18.43 -18.42 8.31
N ASP A 93 18.41 -17.13 8.62
CA ASP A 93 19.21 -16.53 9.69
C ASP A 93 18.63 -16.78 11.09
N GLY A 94 17.51 -17.52 11.19
CA GLY A 94 16.91 -17.92 12.46
C GLY A 94 15.91 -16.91 13.04
N ILE A 95 15.53 -15.88 12.29
CA ILE A 95 14.44 -14.98 12.70
C ILE A 95 13.11 -15.72 12.60
N ILE A 96 12.44 -15.87 13.73
CA ILE A 96 11.13 -16.51 13.82
C ILE A 96 10.03 -15.60 13.24
N ARG A 97 8.93 -16.23 12.79
CA ARG A 97 7.79 -15.55 12.16
C ARG A 97 7.24 -14.44 13.03
N GLU A 98 7.07 -14.70 14.33
CA GLU A 98 6.47 -13.80 15.30
C GLU A 98 7.27 -12.50 15.42
N ALA A 99 8.59 -12.61 15.53
CA ALA A 99 9.50 -11.47 15.58
C ALA A 99 9.47 -10.66 14.27
N MET A 100 9.46 -11.34 13.12
CA MET A 100 9.37 -10.68 11.81
C MET A 100 8.04 -9.92 11.63
N VAL A 101 6.92 -10.53 12.02
CA VAL A 101 5.59 -9.91 11.92
C VAL A 101 5.49 -8.67 12.82
N ASN A 102 5.91 -8.78 14.09
CA ASN A 102 5.92 -7.64 15.02
C ASN A 102 6.81 -6.50 14.50
N TYR A 103 8.01 -6.82 14.00
CA TYR A 103 8.90 -5.83 13.41
C TYR A 103 8.30 -5.13 12.18
N LEU A 104 7.73 -5.89 11.24
CA LEU A 104 7.11 -5.32 10.04
C LEU A 104 5.89 -4.45 10.35
N LEU A 105 5.07 -4.84 11.33
CA LEU A 105 3.95 -4.02 11.80
C LEU A 105 4.45 -2.68 12.33
N ARG A 106 5.54 -2.67 13.12
CA ARG A 106 6.12 -1.45 13.68
C ARG A 106 6.73 -0.49 12.66
N LEU A 107 7.08 -0.95 11.46
CA LEU A 107 7.62 -0.08 10.40
C LEU A 107 6.56 0.84 9.77
N GLY A 108 5.28 0.50 9.84
CA GLY A 108 4.21 1.28 9.20
C GLY A 108 3.00 1.54 10.08
N TRP A 109 2.97 1.00 11.30
CA TRP A 109 1.86 1.13 12.24
C TRP A 109 2.37 1.10 13.70
N GLY A 110 1.66 1.74 14.62
CA GLY A 110 1.96 1.68 16.04
C GLY A 110 0.73 1.80 16.93
N HIS A 111 0.83 1.26 18.14
CA HIS A 111 -0.17 1.37 19.19
C HIS A 111 0.48 1.99 20.44
N GLY A 112 0.44 3.31 20.56
CA GLY A 112 1.16 4.03 21.62
C GLY A 112 2.67 3.72 21.60
N ASP A 113 3.20 3.33 22.77
CA ASP A 113 4.61 2.97 22.96
C ASP A 113 4.84 1.43 22.97
N ASP A 114 3.84 0.63 22.61
CA ASP A 114 3.96 -0.83 22.58
C ASP A 114 4.80 -1.29 21.38
N GLU A 115 6.00 -1.82 21.67
CA GLU A 115 6.95 -2.29 20.65
C GLU A 115 6.91 -3.80 20.43
N ILE A 116 6.60 -4.59 21.47
CA ILE A 116 6.60 -6.06 21.41
C ILE A 116 5.21 -6.58 21.74
N PHE A 117 4.57 -7.19 20.75
CA PHE A 117 3.22 -7.74 20.86
C PHE A 117 3.04 -8.94 19.94
N THR A 118 2.03 -9.74 20.27
CA THR A 118 1.60 -10.89 19.46
C THR A 118 0.78 -10.45 18.25
N LEU A 119 0.61 -11.35 17.27
CA LEU A 119 -0.26 -11.09 16.13
C LEU A 119 -1.73 -10.96 16.58
N GLU A 120 -2.13 -11.72 17.59
CA GLU A 120 -3.47 -11.70 18.17
C GLU A 120 -3.78 -10.32 18.76
N GLN A 121 -2.84 -9.75 19.53
CA GLN A 121 -2.95 -8.38 20.04
C GLN A 121 -3.01 -7.36 18.90
N ALA A 122 -2.15 -7.49 17.89
CA ALA A 122 -2.19 -6.58 16.74
C ALA A 122 -3.53 -6.61 16.01
N VAL A 123 -4.14 -7.78 15.84
CA VAL A 123 -5.48 -7.93 15.24
C VAL A 123 -6.56 -7.28 16.10
N GLU A 124 -6.46 -7.37 17.43
CA GLU A 124 -7.39 -6.72 18.35
C GLU A 124 -7.27 -5.18 18.32
N TRP A 125 -6.05 -4.67 18.15
CA TRP A 125 -5.76 -3.24 18.21
C TRP A 125 -5.87 -2.51 16.86
N PHE A 126 -5.74 -3.22 15.74
CA PHE A 126 -5.70 -2.59 14.43
C PHE A 126 -7.09 -2.12 13.99
N ASP A 127 -7.27 -0.81 13.93
CA ASP A 127 -8.48 -0.13 13.48
C ASP A 127 -8.24 0.81 12.27
N GLY A 128 -7.04 0.75 11.69
CA GLY A 128 -6.58 1.64 10.62
C GLY A 128 -6.04 2.99 11.11
N THR A 129 -6.17 3.32 12.39
CA THR A 129 -5.46 4.45 13.01
C THR A 129 -4.03 4.05 13.36
N GLY A 130 -3.14 5.03 13.49
CA GLY A 130 -1.73 4.78 13.80
C GLY A 130 -0.88 4.30 12.63
N ILE A 131 -1.43 4.20 11.41
CA ILE A 131 -0.64 4.14 10.17
C ILE A 131 0.14 5.45 10.06
N GLN A 132 1.46 5.36 9.92
CA GLN A 132 2.37 6.51 9.94
C GLN A 132 2.56 7.18 8.58
#